data_AF-A0A959NXV8-F1
#
_entry.id   AF-A0A959NXV8-F1
#
_cell.length_a   1.000
_cell.length_b   1.000
_cell.length_c   1.000
_cell.angle_alpha   90.00
_cell.angle_beta   90.00
_cell.angle_gamma   90.00
#
_symmetry.space_group_name_H-M   'P 1'
#
loop_
_entity.id
_entity.type
_entity.pdbx_description
1 polymer ?
#
loop_
_entity_poly.entity_id
_entity_poly.type
_entity_poly.pdbx_seq_one_letter_code
_entity_poly.pdbx_strand_id
1 'polypeptide(L)'
;KTWLTKITLNVNLTMLLSNKRKFWKSFVTSDDEADIELIYRSTITKSQEESFWGAVGSTLHKMIQAYRKVFILRYFKNFQIEQISKKITSSIGATKMKLKRAKDQFLKIFLEE
;
A
#
# COMPACT_ATOMS: atom_id res chain seq x y z
N LYS A 1 -11.16 -1.70 7.56
CA LYS A 1 -12.00 -2.22 6.46
C LYS A 1 -13.40 -1.65 6.65
N THR A 2 -13.73 -0.61 5.90
CA THR A 2 -14.74 0.38 6.30
C THR A 2 -15.51 0.78 5.06
N TRP A 3 -16.66 0.16 4.83
CA TRP A 3 -17.68 0.46 3.80
C TRP A 3 -17.24 0.59 2.33
N LEU A 4 -16.32 1.49 1.98
CA LEU A 4 -15.76 1.65 0.63
C LEU A 4 -15.21 0.34 0.08
N THR A 5 -14.42 -0.39 0.87
CA THR A 5 -13.94 -1.73 0.47
C THR A 5 -15.08 -2.70 0.15
N LYS A 6 -16.24 -2.61 0.83
CA LYS A 6 -17.40 -3.47 0.53
C LYS A 6 -18.06 -3.03 -0.79
N ILE A 7 -18.22 -1.73 -1.02
CA ILE A 7 -18.76 -1.21 -2.28
C ILE A 7 -17.86 -1.61 -3.44
N THR A 8 -16.56 -1.35 -3.34
CA THR A 8 -15.61 -1.69 -4.41
C THR A 8 -15.62 -3.18 -4.71
N LEU A 9 -15.65 -4.03 -3.67
CA LEU A 9 -15.73 -5.48 -3.85
C LEU A 9 -17.05 -5.86 -4.53
N ASN A 10 -18.18 -5.34 -4.06
CA ASN A 10 -19.50 -5.62 -4.64
C ASN A 10 -19.62 -5.13 -6.10
N VAL A 11 -19.07 -3.96 -6.42
CA VAL A 11 -19.05 -3.40 -7.77
C VAL A 11 -18.20 -4.24 -8.70
N ASN A 12 -16.97 -4.57 -8.29
CA ASN A 12 -16.07 -5.41 -9.10
C ASN A 12 -16.66 -6.81 -9.31
N LEU A 13 -17.26 -7.40 -8.28
CA LEU A 13 -17.94 -8.69 -8.36
C LEU A 13 -19.15 -8.62 -9.30
N THR A 14 -19.93 -7.54 -9.25
CA THR A 14 -21.04 -7.29 -10.18
C THR A 14 -20.57 -7.11 -11.62
N MET A 15 -19.48 -6.36 -11.84
CA MET A 15 -18.88 -6.18 -13.17
C MET A 15 -18.35 -7.50 -13.75
N LEU A 16 -17.73 -8.34 -12.92
CA LEU A 16 -17.26 -9.66 -13.35
C LEU A 16 -18.43 -10.60 -13.64
N LEU A 17 -19.47 -10.61 -12.82
CA LEU A 17 -20.67 -11.41 -13.07
C LEU A 17 -21.46 -10.93 -14.29
N SER A 18 -21.47 -9.62 -14.60
CA SER A 18 -22.16 -9.08 -15.78
C SER A 18 -21.36 -9.29 -17.07
N ASN A 19 -20.03 -9.19 -17.03
CA ASN A 19 -19.14 -9.60 -18.11
C ASN A 19 -19.24 -11.12 -18.34
N LYS A 20 -19.32 -11.91 -17.27
CA LYS A 20 -19.66 -13.33 -17.35
C LYS A 20 -21.05 -13.55 -17.93
N ARG A 21 -22.12 -12.83 -17.58
CA ARG A 21 -23.42 -12.99 -18.27
C ARG A 21 -23.38 -12.74 -19.79
N LYS A 22 -22.42 -11.94 -20.28
CA LYS A 22 -22.15 -11.82 -21.73
C LYS A 22 -21.35 -13.01 -22.28
N PHE A 23 -20.46 -13.61 -21.48
CA PHE A 23 -19.66 -14.78 -21.82
C PHE A 23 -20.45 -16.12 -21.72
N TRP A 24 -21.34 -16.25 -20.72
CA TRP A 24 -22.17 -17.43 -20.43
C TRP A 24 -23.35 -17.61 -21.38
N LYS A 25 -23.55 -16.69 -22.33
CA LYS A 25 -24.35 -16.98 -23.54
C LYS A 25 -23.60 -17.92 -24.51
N SER A 26 -22.32 -18.20 -24.27
CA SER A 26 -21.45 -18.96 -25.15
C SER A 26 -20.41 -19.80 -24.39
N PHE A 27 -20.85 -20.78 -23.59
CA PHE A 27 -20.01 -21.84 -22.98
C PHE A 27 -19.22 -21.43 -21.71
N VAL A 28 -19.58 -22.02 -20.57
CA VAL A 28 -18.70 -22.17 -19.39
C VAL A 28 -18.96 -23.52 -18.73
N THR A 29 -17.92 -24.32 -18.58
CA THR A 29 -17.86 -25.60 -17.86
C THR A 29 -17.07 -25.44 -16.55
N SER A 30 -17.18 -26.39 -15.64
CA SER A 30 -16.64 -26.35 -14.27
C SER A 30 -15.13 -26.11 -14.13
N ASP A 31 -14.34 -26.28 -15.20
CA ASP A 31 -12.89 -26.02 -15.18
C ASP A 31 -12.52 -24.53 -15.13
N ASP A 32 -13.44 -23.63 -15.53
CA ASP A 32 -13.16 -22.20 -15.60
C ASP A 32 -12.97 -21.55 -14.21
N GLU A 33 -13.45 -22.19 -13.14
CA GLU A 33 -13.40 -21.66 -11.76
C GLU A 33 -11.98 -21.60 -11.20
N ALA A 34 -11.10 -22.54 -11.60
CA ALA A 34 -9.68 -22.55 -11.25
C ALA A 34 -8.88 -21.47 -12.01
N ASP A 35 -9.21 -21.24 -13.28
CA ASP A 35 -8.56 -20.21 -14.11
C ASP A 35 -8.87 -18.79 -13.65
N ILE A 36 -10.08 -18.58 -13.12
CA ILE A 36 -10.46 -17.30 -12.51
C ILE A 36 -9.58 -17.00 -11.29
N GLU A 37 -9.34 -17.98 -10.40
CA GLU A 37 -8.50 -17.79 -9.21
C GLU A 37 -7.02 -17.55 -9.57
N LEU A 38 -6.54 -18.16 -10.66
CA LEU A 38 -5.21 -17.92 -11.22
C LEU A 38 -5.05 -16.51 -11.78
N ILE A 39 -6.04 -16.00 -12.52
CA ILE A 39 -6.07 -14.63 -13.07
C ILE A 39 -6.16 -13.60 -11.93
N TYR A 40 -6.90 -13.90 -10.86
CA TYR A 40 -6.96 -13.03 -9.68
C TYR A 40 -5.61 -12.90 -8.97
N ARG A 41 -4.80 -13.97 -8.92
CA ARG A 41 -3.45 -13.93 -8.33
C ARG A 41 -2.40 -13.27 -9.22
N SER A 42 -2.65 -13.10 -10.52
CA SER A 42 -1.64 -12.62 -11.48
C SER A 42 -1.63 -11.10 -11.71
N THR A 43 -2.67 -10.38 -11.27
CA THR A 43 -2.82 -8.93 -11.53
C THR A 43 -1.85 -8.04 -10.74
N ILE A 44 -1.20 -8.56 -9.71
CA ILE A 44 0.07 -8.04 -9.17
C ILE A 44 1.00 -9.25 -9.09
N THR A 45 1.88 -9.39 -10.06
CA THR A 45 2.95 -10.38 -9.97
C THR A 45 3.73 -10.14 -8.67
N LYS A 46 3.95 -11.17 -7.84
CA LYS A 46 4.77 -11.07 -6.61
C LYS A 46 6.09 -10.29 -6.81
N SER A 47 6.68 -10.42 -8.00
CA SER A 47 7.86 -9.67 -8.44
C SER A 47 7.70 -8.14 -8.39
N GLN A 48 6.53 -7.60 -8.78
CA GLN A 48 6.26 -6.15 -8.72
C GLN A 48 6.13 -5.66 -7.27
N GLU A 49 5.54 -6.49 -6.39
CA GLU A 49 5.43 -6.18 -4.98
C GLU A 49 6.81 -6.22 -4.29
N GLU A 50 7.62 -7.23 -4.57
CA GLU A 50 9.00 -7.32 -4.08
C GLU A 50 9.86 -6.15 -4.57
N SER A 51 9.74 -5.77 -5.85
CA SER A 51 10.43 -4.61 -6.41
C SER A 51 10.00 -3.31 -5.73
N PHE A 52 8.71 -3.13 -5.46
CA PHE A 52 8.18 -1.96 -4.78
C PHE A 52 8.72 -1.84 -3.34
N TRP A 53 8.63 -2.93 -2.56
CA TRP A 53 9.15 -2.92 -1.19
C TRP A 53 10.68 -2.78 -1.14
N GLY A 54 11.38 -3.31 -2.15
CA GLY A 54 12.81 -3.08 -2.35
C GLY A 54 13.14 -1.59 -2.52
N ALA A 55 12.42 -0.89 -3.41
CA ALA A 55 12.57 0.55 -3.62
C ALA A 55 12.24 1.36 -2.34
N VAL A 56 11.15 1.01 -1.64
CA VAL A 56 10.82 1.63 -0.34
C VAL A 56 11.95 1.43 0.67
N GLY A 57 12.52 0.22 0.76
CA GLY A 57 13.65 -0.09 1.63
C GLY A 57 14.91 0.73 1.29
N SER A 58 15.28 0.80 0.00
CA SER A 58 16.38 1.61 -0.52
C SER A 58 16.21 3.09 -0.16
N THR A 59 15.04 3.64 -0.46
CA THR A 59 14.66 5.02 -0.15
C THR A 59 14.79 5.29 1.34
N LEU A 60 14.24 4.44 2.21
CA LEU A 60 14.37 4.58 3.65
C LEU A 60 15.84 4.54 4.09
N HIS A 61 16.70 3.73 3.46
CA HIS A 61 18.12 3.67 3.81
C HIS A 61 18.83 5.00 3.54
N LYS A 62 18.50 5.67 2.43
CA LYS A 62 19.05 6.97 2.01
C LYS A 62 18.57 8.16 2.84
N MET A 63 17.48 8.02 3.60
CA MET A 63 16.95 9.09 4.44
C MET A 63 17.85 9.41 5.65
N ILE A 64 17.81 10.67 6.09
CA ILE A 64 18.47 11.08 7.34
C ILE A 64 17.87 10.31 8.51
N GLN A 65 18.72 9.77 9.39
CA GLN A 65 18.32 8.85 10.47
C GLN A 65 17.19 9.41 11.35
N ALA A 66 17.24 10.70 11.69
CA ALA A 66 16.21 11.36 12.49
C ALA A 66 14.83 11.37 11.80
N TYR A 67 14.80 11.60 10.49
CA TYR A 67 13.58 11.62 9.68
C TYR A 67 13.06 10.21 9.42
N ARG A 68 13.95 9.29 9.07
CA ARG A 68 13.65 7.86 8.91
C ARG A 68 12.97 7.28 10.14
N LYS A 69 13.50 7.54 11.34
CA LYS A 69 12.95 7.04 12.61
C LYS A 69 11.51 7.52 12.83
N VAL A 70 11.25 8.80 12.59
CA VAL A 70 9.90 9.38 12.74
C VAL A 70 8.93 8.82 11.68
N PHE A 71 9.39 8.66 10.45
CA PHE A 71 8.62 8.09 9.35
C PHE A 71 8.18 6.66 9.65
N ILE A 72 9.13 5.81 10.07
CA ILE A 72 8.87 4.40 10.40
C ILE A 72 7.87 4.30 11.55
N LEU A 73 8.05 5.07 12.62
CA LEU A 73 7.13 5.06 13.75
C LEU A 73 5.71 5.46 13.34
N ARG A 74 5.58 6.44 12.44
CA ARG A 74 4.26 6.90 11.98
C ARG A 74 3.58 5.89 11.08
N TYR A 75 4.27 5.41 10.04
CA TYR A 75 3.63 4.69 8.93
C TYR A 75 3.67 3.18 9.07
N PHE A 76 4.72 2.63 9.66
CA PHE A 76 4.86 1.18 9.82
C PHE A 76 4.41 0.70 11.20
N LYS A 77 4.46 1.57 12.21
CA LYS A 77 4.02 1.25 13.58
C LYS A 77 2.72 1.94 13.99
N ASN A 78 2.14 2.79 13.13
CA ASN A 78 0.91 3.53 13.40
C ASN A 78 0.91 4.37 14.68
N PHE A 79 2.07 4.87 15.11
CA PHE A 79 2.13 5.71 16.31
C PHE A 79 1.54 7.09 16.05
N GLN A 80 0.87 7.64 17.07
CA GLN A 80 0.44 9.03 17.08
C GLN A 80 1.60 9.97 17.36
N ILE A 81 1.47 11.24 16.97
CA ILE A 81 2.55 12.23 17.07
C ILE A 81 3.03 12.38 18.52
N GLU A 82 2.13 12.33 19.49
CA GLU A 82 2.44 12.39 20.92
C GLU A 82 3.24 11.17 21.41
N GLN A 83 2.90 9.98 20.90
CA GLN A 83 3.65 8.75 21.22
C GLN A 83 5.04 8.79 20.60
N ILE A 84 5.15 9.33 19.37
CA ILE A 84 6.43 9.52 18.70
C ILE A 84 7.28 10.52 19.49
N SER A 85 6.71 11.68 19.86
CA SER A 85 7.43 12.75 20.55
C SER A 85 8.01 12.27 21.90
N LYS A 86 7.24 11.47 22.64
CA LYS A 86 7.71 10.78 23.86
C LYS A 86 8.86 9.81 23.56
N LYS A 87 8.75 9.02 22.50
CA LYS A 87 9.72 7.97 22.15
C LYS A 87 11.04 8.48 21.57
N ILE A 88 11.04 9.67 20.98
CA ILE A 88 12.25 10.33 20.44
C ILE A 88 12.75 11.46 21.34
N THR A 89 12.15 11.63 22.53
CA THR A 89 12.50 12.68 23.51
C THR A 89 12.55 14.07 22.86
N SER A 90 11.49 14.45 22.15
CA SER A 90 11.40 15.72 21.42
C SER A 90 10.05 16.37 21.63
N SER A 91 9.94 17.69 21.43
CA SER A 91 8.66 18.38 21.52
C SER A 91 7.69 17.93 20.42
N ILE A 92 6.39 18.09 20.64
CA ILE A 92 5.35 17.77 19.65
C ILE A 92 5.58 18.60 18.37
N GLY A 93 5.90 19.90 18.51
CA GLY A 93 6.20 20.78 17.38
C GLY A 93 7.40 20.31 16.56
N ALA A 94 8.51 19.98 17.23
CA ALA A 94 9.69 19.44 16.57
C ALA A 94 9.40 18.10 15.88
N THR A 95 8.56 17.24 16.49
CA THR A 95 8.15 15.97 15.91
C THR A 95 7.29 16.16 14.66
N LYS A 96 6.34 17.11 14.67
CA LYS A 96 5.54 17.48 13.48
C LYS A 96 6.44 17.98 12.35
N MET A 97 7.38 18.87 12.64
CA MET A 97 8.34 19.37 11.66
C MET A 97 9.22 18.26 11.08
N LYS A 98 9.77 17.39 11.94
CA LYS A 98 10.56 16.22 11.51
C LYS A 98 9.74 15.28 10.64
N LEU A 99 8.47 15.02 10.98
CA LEU A 99 7.59 14.18 10.17
C LEU A 99 7.31 14.81 8.81
N LYS A 100 7.05 16.13 8.75
CA LYS A 100 6.87 16.84 7.47
C LYS A 100 8.11 16.70 6.59
N ARG A 101 9.29 17.04 7.12
CA ARG A 101 10.57 16.90 6.40
C ARG A 101 10.86 15.46 5.99
N ALA A 102 10.48 14.49 6.81
CA ALA A 102 10.63 13.08 6.47
C ALA A 102 9.77 12.68 5.27
N LYS A 103 8.53 13.18 5.16
CA LYS A 103 7.69 12.94 3.98
C LYS A 103 8.28 13.58 2.73
N ASP A 104 8.68 14.85 2.84
CA ASP A 104 9.24 15.60 1.71
C ASP A 104 10.52 14.92 1.20
N GLN A 105 11.40 14.49 2.12
CA GLN A 105 12.61 13.75 1.77
C GLN A 105 12.31 12.38 1.16
N PHE A 106 11.35 11.62 1.73
CA PHE A 106 10.97 10.32 1.19
C PHE A 106 10.46 10.46 -0.25
N LEU A 107 9.54 11.40 -0.50
CA LEU A 107 8.99 11.64 -1.83
C LEU A 107 10.07 12.07 -2.81
N LYS A 108 10.98 12.96 -2.40
CA LYS A 108 12.08 13.39 -3.25
C LYS A 108 12.93 12.20 -3.70
N ILE A 109 13.37 11.36 -2.76
CA ILE A 109 14.24 10.23 -3.07
C ILE A 109 13.49 9.15 -3.87
N PHE A 110 12.25 8.85 -3.50
CA PHE A 110 11.47 7.77 -4.12
C PHE A 110 11.03 8.09 -5.56
N LEU A 111 10.84 9.38 -5.90
CA LEU A 111 10.46 9.80 -7.24
C LEU A 111 11.66 10.10 -8.14
N GLU A 112 12.85 10.28 -7.55
CA GLU A 112 14.12 10.44 -8.28
C GLU A 112 14.81 9.08 -8.55
N GLU A 113 14.31 7.98 -7.98
CA GLU A 113 14.67 6.58 -8.33
C GLU A 113 13.90 6.09 -9.58
#